data_AF-A0A2H9QH13-F1
#
_entry.id   AF-A0A2H9QH13-F1
#
_cell.length_a   1.000
_cell.length_b   1.000
_cell.length_c   1.000
_cell.angle_alpha   90.00
_cell.angle_beta   90.00
_cell.angle_gamma   90.00
#
_symmetry.space_group_name_H-M   'P 1'
#
loop_
_entity.id
_entity.type
_entity.pdbx_description
1 polymer ?
#
loop_
_entity_poly.entity_id
_entity_poly.type
_entity_poly.pdbx_seq_one_letter_code
_entity_poly.pdbx_strand_id
1 'polypeptide(L)'
;MIDESKGIVRLVCFLSQKGLYFKRVFVIRGSDCLGKAQISIEYLTLTAIILLVVGVMFGFASITVNENTRFNSAYYATRELANAADEVSTRNGSTIVVEVELPSDVTGFYAFGKDVVIEITSPANTYEIYESSKANLEPTTFSTEEGSHFIAVKSTDTNVTFTEI
;
A
#
# COMPACT_ATOMS: atom_id res chain seq x y z
N MET A 1 -55.11 28.40 -38.12
CA MET A 1 -54.66 28.06 -36.74
C MET A 1 -54.17 26.63 -36.82
N ILE A 2 -52.91 26.39 -36.47
CA ILE A 2 -52.09 25.25 -36.92
C ILE A 2 -52.65 23.91 -36.41
N ASP A 3 -52.67 22.95 -37.35
CA ASP A 3 -53.32 21.64 -37.34
C ASP A 3 -52.41 20.57 -36.70
N GLU A 4 -52.94 19.83 -35.73
CA GLU A 4 -52.38 18.62 -35.14
C GLU A 4 -52.42 17.47 -36.16
N SER A 5 -51.40 17.38 -37.01
CA SER A 5 -51.21 16.18 -37.82
C SER A 5 -49.75 15.74 -37.85
N LYS A 6 -49.55 14.49 -37.40
CA LYS A 6 -48.44 13.59 -37.74
C LYS A 6 -47.14 13.76 -36.94
N GLY A 7 -47.17 13.24 -35.70
CA GLY A 7 -45.98 12.81 -35.00
C GLY A 7 -45.40 11.53 -35.62
N ILE A 8 -44.34 11.64 -36.42
CA ILE A 8 -43.39 10.56 -36.71
C ILE A 8 -42.00 11.20 -36.85
N VAL A 9 -41.24 11.22 -35.76
CA VAL A 9 -39.80 11.51 -35.81
C VAL A 9 -39.11 10.24 -36.30
N ARG A 10 -38.72 10.22 -37.58
CA ARG A 10 -37.91 9.15 -38.18
C ARG A 10 -36.44 9.32 -37.80
N LEU A 11 -35.97 8.59 -36.79
CA LEU A 11 -34.54 8.39 -36.60
C LEU A 11 -34.08 7.32 -37.61
N VAL A 12 -33.31 7.73 -38.62
CA VAL A 12 -32.77 6.85 -39.67
C VAL A 12 -31.54 6.14 -39.10
N CYS A 13 -31.66 4.85 -38.81
CA CYS A 13 -30.51 3.99 -38.56
C CYS A 13 -30.01 3.47 -39.93
N PHE A 14 -28.82 3.90 -40.34
CA PHE A 14 -28.20 3.51 -41.60
C PHE A 14 -27.70 2.07 -41.49
N LEU A 15 -28.37 1.13 -42.16
CA LEU A 15 -27.81 -0.20 -42.44
C LEU A 15 -27.71 -0.39 -43.95
N SER A 16 -26.47 -0.31 -44.43
CA SER A 16 -26.06 -0.70 -45.77
C SER A 16 -26.11 -2.23 -45.89
N GLN A 17 -27.18 -2.75 -46.49
CA GLN A 17 -27.23 -4.13 -47.00
C GLN A 17 -27.91 -4.10 -48.36
N LYS A 18 -27.17 -4.59 -49.36
CA LYS A 18 -27.49 -4.56 -50.79
C LYS A 18 -28.77 -5.33 -51.10
N GLY A 19 -29.64 -4.71 -51.89
CA GLY A 19 -30.52 -5.35 -52.88
C GLY A 19 -31.57 -6.36 -52.37
N LEU A 20 -32.84 -5.93 -52.28
CA LEU A 20 -33.97 -6.49 -53.04
C LEU A 20 -35.26 -5.74 -52.66
N TYR A 21 -36.01 -5.27 -53.66
CA TYR A 21 -37.29 -4.59 -53.50
C TYR A 21 -38.37 -5.58 -53.04
N PHE A 22 -38.80 -5.50 -51.78
CA PHE A 22 -40.04 -6.12 -51.32
C PHE A 22 -40.85 -5.12 -50.49
N LYS A 23 -42.00 -4.69 -51.02
CA LYS A 23 -42.95 -3.76 -50.39
C LYS A 23 -43.70 -4.47 -49.26
N ARG A 24 -43.07 -4.56 -48.07
CA ARG A 24 -43.76 -4.81 -46.80
C ARG A 24 -43.58 -3.59 -45.91
N VAL A 25 -44.67 -3.05 -45.37
CA VAL A 25 -44.62 -2.14 -44.23
C VAL A 25 -44.13 -2.99 -43.05
N PHE A 26 -42.81 -2.99 -42.87
CA PHE A 26 -42.18 -3.63 -41.72
C PHE A 26 -42.34 -2.67 -40.55
N VAL A 27 -43.39 -2.88 -39.75
CA VAL A 27 -43.52 -2.26 -38.45
C VAL A 27 -42.45 -2.89 -37.56
N ILE A 28 -41.29 -2.24 -37.44
CA ILE A 28 -40.34 -2.57 -36.37
C ILE A 28 -41.03 -2.20 -35.07
N ARG A 29 -41.55 -3.19 -34.34
CA ARG A 29 -41.92 -2.99 -32.94
C ARG A 29 -40.61 -2.65 -32.20
N GLY A 30 -40.47 -1.42 -31.73
CA GLY A 30 -39.30 -0.92 -31.00
C GLY A 30 -39.06 -1.57 -29.63
N SER A 31 -39.57 -2.79 -29.38
CA SER A 31 -39.50 -3.49 -28.10
C SER A 31 -38.23 -4.33 -27.92
N ASP A 32 -37.59 -4.79 -29.01
CA ASP A 32 -36.52 -5.79 -28.91
C ASP A 32 -35.15 -5.20 -28.52
N CYS A 33 -34.97 -3.88 -28.71
CA CYS A 33 -33.82 -3.15 -28.20
C CYS A 33 -33.96 -2.79 -26.71
N LEU A 34 -35.20 -2.70 -26.20
CA LEU A 34 -35.48 -2.33 -24.82
C LEU A 34 -35.08 -3.46 -23.85
N GLY A 35 -35.39 -4.73 -24.20
CA GLY A 35 -35.06 -5.88 -23.36
C GLY A 35 -33.56 -6.17 -23.24
N LYS A 36 -32.81 -6.03 -24.34
CA LYS A 36 -31.35 -6.22 -24.31
C LYS A 36 -30.63 -5.08 -23.58
N ALA A 37 -31.11 -3.84 -23.72
CA ALA A 37 -30.59 -2.69 -23.00
C ALA A 37 -30.92 -2.77 -21.49
N GLN A 38 -32.11 -3.26 -21.13
CA GLN A 38 -32.52 -3.46 -19.74
C GLN A 38 -31.67 -4.53 -19.04
N ILE A 39 -31.39 -5.65 -19.71
CA ILE A 39 -30.54 -6.70 -19.12
C ILE A 39 -29.10 -6.18 -18.91
N SER A 40 -28.56 -5.42 -19.87
CA SER A 40 -27.21 -4.85 -19.75
C SER A 40 -27.07 -3.84 -18.61
N ILE A 41 -28.11 -3.03 -18.32
CA ILE A 41 -28.04 -2.06 -17.21
C ILE A 41 -28.11 -2.75 -15.84
N GLU A 42 -28.84 -3.86 -15.71
CA GLU A 42 -28.90 -4.65 -14.48
C GLU A 42 -27.54 -5.28 -14.15
N TYR A 43 -26.89 -5.91 -15.13
CA TYR A 43 -25.53 -6.46 -14.95
C TYR A 43 -24.49 -5.37 -14.65
N LEU A 44 -24.58 -4.21 -15.30
CA LEU A 44 -23.69 -3.08 -15.02
C LEU A 44 -23.87 -2.58 -13.58
N THR A 45 -25.12 -2.44 -13.14
CA THR A 45 -25.45 -1.98 -11.78
C THR A 45 -24.98 -2.96 -10.72
N LEU A 46 -25.19 -4.27 -10.91
CA LEU A 46 -24.70 -5.31 -10.02
C LEU A 46 -23.17 -5.31 -9.94
N THR A 47 -22.49 -5.21 -11.08
CA THR A 47 -21.02 -5.14 -11.13
C THR A 47 -20.50 -3.89 -10.41
N ALA A 48 -21.15 -2.74 -10.59
CA ALA A 48 -20.78 -1.50 -9.92
C ALA A 48 -20.91 -1.59 -8.39
N ILE A 49 -21.98 -2.21 -7.87
CA ILE A 49 -22.16 -2.43 -6.44
C ILE A 49 -21.06 -3.35 -5.89
N ILE A 50 -20.75 -4.45 -6.60
CA ILE A 50 -19.69 -5.39 -6.19
C ILE A 50 -18.33 -4.66 -6.13
N LEU A 51 -18.00 -3.88 -7.16
CA LEU A 51 -16.74 -3.12 -7.19
C LEU A 51 -16.66 -2.07 -6.08
N LEU A 52 -17.77 -1.43 -5.73
CA LEU A 52 -17.82 -0.49 -4.61
C LEU A 52 -17.49 -1.19 -3.29
N VAL A 53 -18.12 -2.33 -3.01
CA VAL A 53 -17.88 -3.10 -1.77
C VAL A 53 -16.43 -3.59 -1.71
N VAL A 54 -15.92 -4.17 -2.80
CA VAL A 54 -14.53 -4.64 -2.88
C VAL A 54 -13.55 -3.48 -2.74
N GLY A 55 -13.81 -2.33 -3.36
CA GLY A 55 -12.97 -1.14 -3.28
C GLY A 55 -12.83 -0.62 -1.85
N VAL A 56 -13.93 -0.54 -1.10
CA VAL A 56 -13.90 -0.12 0.31
C VAL A 56 -13.10 -1.12 1.15
N MET A 57 -13.34 -2.43 0.99
CA MET A 57 -12.59 -3.45 1.72
C MET A 57 -11.08 -3.40 1.42
N PHE A 58 -10.72 -3.22 0.14
CA PHE A 58 -9.33 -3.10 -0.28
C PHE A 58 -8.66 -1.85 0.28
N GLY A 59 -9.39 -0.74 0.40
CA GLY A 59 -8.90 0.48 1.03
C GLY A 59 -8.46 0.25 2.48
N PHE A 60 -9.33 -0.34 3.30
CA PHE A 60 -8.99 -0.66 4.69
C PHE A 60 -7.85 -1.67 4.80
N ALA A 61 -7.88 -2.73 3.98
CA ALA A 61 -6.82 -3.73 3.97
C ALA A 61 -5.45 -3.13 3.64
N SER A 62 -5.39 -2.21 2.67
CA SER A 62 -4.14 -1.55 2.26
C SER A 62 -3.53 -0.72 3.39
N ILE A 63 -4.36 0.01 4.15
CA ILE A 63 -3.89 0.83 5.29
C ILE A 63 -3.27 -0.09 6.36
N THR A 64 -3.99 -1.13 6.77
CA THR A 64 -3.51 -2.05 7.82
C THR A 64 -2.24 -2.80 7.40
N VAL A 65 -2.13 -3.21 6.13
CA VAL A 65 -0.91 -3.87 5.62
C VAL A 65 0.27 -2.91 5.65
N ASN A 66 0.07 -1.65 5.26
CA ASN A 66 1.14 -0.66 5.27
C ASN A 66 1.65 -0.39 6.70
N GLU A 67 0.76 -0.21 7.67
CA GLU A 67 1.13 -0.03 9.08
C GLU A 67 1.92 -1.25 9.60
N ASN A 68 1.41 -2.46 9.39
CA ASN A 68 2.08 -3.68 9.85
C ASN A 68 3.46 -3.87 9.20
N THR A 69 3.61 -3.52 7.93
CA THR A 69 4.89 -3.61 7.22
C THR A 69 5.91 -2.66 7.85
N ARG A 70 5.49 -1.42 8.15
CA ARG A 70 6.34 -0.42 8.79
C ARG A 70 6.81 -0.87 10.18
N PHE A 71 5.89 -1.36 11.03
CA PHE A 71 6.26 -1.87 12.35
C PHE A 71 7.20 -3.07 12.28
N ASN A 72 6.98 -3.96 11.31
CA ASN A 72 7.86 -5.11 11.11
C ASN A 72 9.26 -4.68 10.67
N SER A 73 9.39 -3.75 9.71
CA SER A 73 10.69 -3.26 9.26
C SER A 73 11.48 -2.64 10.41
N ALA A 74 10.87 -1.77 11.22
CA ALA A 74 11.54 -1.22 12.40
C ALA A 74 11.89 -2.28 13.45
N TYR A 75 11.01 -3.27 13.67
CA TYR A 75 11.31 -4.39 14.56
C TYR A 75 12.49 -5.23 14.07
N TYR A 76 12.59 -5.49 12.77
CA TYR A 76 13.73 -6.19 12.19
C TYR A 76 15.00 -5.36 12.31
N ALA A 77 14.95 -4.05 12.06
CA ALA A 77 16.09 -3.15 12.22
C ALA A 77 16.64 -3.12 13.66
N THR A 78 15.78 -2.94 14.67
CA THR A 78 16.23 -2.96 16.08
C THR A 78 16.80 -4.32 16.47
N ARG A 79 16.15 -5.41 16.03
CA ARG A 79 16.59 -6.77 16.31
C ARG A 79 17.91 -7.12 15.64
N GLU A 80 18.12 -6.70 14.40
CA GLU A 80 19.36 -6.96 13.67
C GLU A 80 20.54 -6.25 14.32
N LEU A 81 20.35 -5.01 14.77
CA LEU A 81 21.36 -4.27 15.54
C LEU A 81 21.64 -4.90 16.90
N ALA A 82 20.60 -5.30 17.64
CA ALA A 82 20.77 -5.96 18.93
C ALA A 82 21.52 -7.30 18.79
N ASN A 83 21.22 -8.08 17.74
CA ASN A 83 21.92 -9.33 17.45
C ASN A 83 23.37 -9.10 17.01
N ALA A 84 23.62 -8.10 16.16
CA ALA A 84 24.97 -7.77 15.75
C ALA A 84 25.81 -7.28 16.95
N ALA A 85 25.21 -6.50 17.85
CA ALA A 85 25.84 -6.08 19.09
C ALA A 85 26.18 -7.27 19.99
N ASP A 86 25.25 -8.21 20.16
CA ASP A 86 25.48 -9.45 20.88
C ASP A 86 26.62 -10.25 20.24
N GLU A 87 26.64 -10.39 18.92
CA GLU A 87 27.68 -11.14 18.21
C GLU A 87 29.06 -10.50 18.40
N VAL A 88 29.21 -9.20 18.15
CA VAL A 88 30.51 -8.53 18.30
C VAL A 88 30.97 -8.50 19.75
N SER A 89 30.06 -8.44 20.72
CA SER A 89 30.43 -8.43 22.15
C SER A 89 31.15 -9.71 22.59
N THR A 90 30.93 -10.83 21.90
CA THR A 90 31.63 -12.09 22.18
C THR A 90 33.04 -12.13 21.57
N ARG A 91 33.38 -11.20 20.67
CA ARG A 91 34.64 -11.15 19.93
C ARG A 91 35.26 -9.76 20.02
N ASN A 92 36.12 -9.55 21.03
CA ASN A 92 36.76 -8.25 21.24
C ASN A 92 37.53 -7.79 19.99
N GLY A 93 37.35 -6.53 19.61
CA GLY A 93 37.94 -5.92 18.41
C GLY A 93 37.27 -6.30 17.09
N SER A 94 36.18 -7.07 17.10
CA SER A 94 35.41 -7.39 15.90
C SER A 94 34.52 -6.22 15.47
N THR A 95 34.38 -6.08 14.16
CA THR A 95 33.43 -5.16 13.53
C THR A 95 32.53 -5.93 12.58
N ILE A 96 31.23 -5.69 12.63
CA ILE A 96 30.23 -6.20 11.69
C ILE A 96 29.53 -5.00 11.08
N VAL A 97 29.21 -5.04 9.80
CA VAL A 97 28.34 -4.07 9.15
C VAL A 97 26.99 -4.72 8.96
N VAL A 98 25.95 -4.07 9.45
CA VAL A 98 24.57 -4.46 9.21
C VAL A 98 23.89 -3.45 8.32
N GLU A 99 23.02 -3.95 7.45
CA GLU A 99 22.11 -3.14 6.67
C GLU A 99 20.77 -3.16 7.37
N VAL A 100 20.21 -1.98 7.67
CA VAL A 100 18.88 -1.86 8.28
C VAL A 100 17.99 -1.02 7.38
N GLU A 101 16.77 -1.50 7.15
CA GLU A 101 15.77 -0.79 6.37
C GLU A 101 14.81 -0.05 7.31
N LEU A 102 14.85 1.28 7.27
CA LEU A 102 13.98 2.14 8.06
C LEU A 102 12.70 2.47 7.29
N PRO A 103 11.52 2.26 7.90
CA PRO A 103 10.25 2.64 7.30
C PRO A 103 10.03 4.16 7.33
N SER A 104 8.99 4.63 6.64
CA SER A 104 8.54 6.03 6.74
C SER A 104 8.07 6.40 8.16
N ASP A 105 8.15 7.70 8.44
CA ASP A 105 7.70 8.36 9.68
C ASP A 105 8.42 7.90 10.98
N VAL A 106 9.68 7.49 10.85
CA VAL A 106 10.59 7.35 11.99
C VAL A 106 10.91 8.75 12.54
N THR A 107 10.68 8.97 13.84
CA THR A 107 10.96 10.24 14.51
C THR A 107 12.15 10.16 15.45
N GLY A 108 12.53 8.97 15.88
CA GLY A 108 13.65 8.73 16.76
C GLY A 108 14.29 7.38 16.44
N PHE A 109 15.61 7.36 16.44
CA PHE A 109 16.37 6.12 16.31
C PHE A 109 17.68 6.24 17.09
N TYR A 110 17.80 5.44 18.15
CA TYR A 110 18.93 5.52 19.06
C TYR A 110 19.19 4.20 19.77
N ALA A 111 20.42 4.04 20.25
CA ALA A 111 20.84 2.93 21.09
C ALA A 111 21.44 3.47 22.39
N PHE A 112 21.09 2.89 23.53
CA PHE A 112 21.66 3.28 24.83
C PHE A 112 21.59 2.13 25.83
N GLY A 113 22.66 1.94 26.61
CA GLY A 113 22.67 0.97 27.69
C GLY A 113 22.56 -0.45 27.17
N LYS A 114 21.35 -0.99 27.05
CA LYS A 114 21.11 -2.30 26.43
C LYS A 114 20.07 -2.27 25.33
N ASP A 115 19.43 -1.12 25.10
CA ASP A 115 18.26 -1.04 24.26
C ASP A 115 18.60 -0.34 22.94
N VAL A 116 18.10 -0.92 21.85
CA VAL A 116 18.03 -0.26 20.54
C VAL A 116 16.56 0.12 20.33
N VAL A 117 16.30 1.39 20.11
CA VAL A 117 14.95 1.97 20.08
C VAL A 117 14.73 2.70 18.76
N ILE A 118 13.59 2.42 18.12
CA ILE A 118 13.05 3.16 17.00
C ILE A 118 11.67 3.69 17.40
N GLU A 119 11.45 4.98 17.21
CA GLU A 119 10.18 5.65 17.43
C GLU A 119 9.50 5.92 16.09
N ILE A 120 8.28 5.42 15.93
CA ILE A 120 7.46 5.66 14.73
C ILE A 120 6.25 6.50 15.12
N THR A 121 5.98 7.53 14.34
CA THR A 121 4.75 8.32 14.49
C THR A 121 3.69 7.89 13.47
N SER A 122 2.51 7.58 13.98
CA SER A 122 1.27 7.38 13.22
C SER A 122 0.33 8.58 13.49
N PRO A 123 -0.64 8.90 12.61
CA PRO A 123 -1.45 10.13 12.74
C PRO A 123 -2.12 10.38 14.10
N ALA A 124 -2.27 9.36 14.95
CA ALA A 124 -2.87 9.48 16.28
C ALA A 124 -1.90 9.22 17.45
N ASN A 125 -0.81 8.48 17.25
CA ASN A 125 0.05 7.97 18.33
C ASN A 125 1.51 7.86 17.89
N THR A 126 2.42 8.00 18.86
CA THR A 126 3.83 7.59 18.71
C THR A 126 4.01 6.22 19.35
N TYR A 127 4.72 5.35 18.64
CA TYR A 127 5.00 3.98 19.06
C TYR A 127 6.51 3.81 19.22
N GLU A 128 6.92 3.22 20.33
CA GLU A 128 8.30 2.85 20.60
C GLU A 128 8.48 1.37 20.31
N ILE A 129 9.33 1.05 19.33
CA ILE A 129 9.79 -0.30 19.04
C ILE A 129 11.18 -0.42 19.62
N TYR A 130 11.39 -1.36 20.54
CA TYR A 130 12.68 -1.57 21.16
C TYR A 130 13.05 -3.04 21.18
N GLU A 131 14.35 -3.31 21.09
CA GLU A 131 14.93 -4.63 21.33
C GLU A 131 16.13 -4.48 22.28
N SER A 132 16.25 -5.37 23.25
CA SER A 132 17.33 -5.36 24.22
C SER A 132 18.45 -6.33 23.83
N SER A 133 19.67 -5.80 23.71
CA SER A 133 20.93 -6.55 23.60
C SER A 133 21.43 -7.00 24.98
N LYS A 134 22.24 -8.06 25.00
CA LYS A 134 23.00 -8.50 26.19
C LYS A 134 24.25 -7.64 26.41
N ALA A 135 24.76 -7.02 25.35
CA ALA A 135 25.92 -6.16 25.38
C ALA A 135 25.60 -4.77 25.95
N ASN A 136 26.60 -4.07 26.48
CA ASN A 136 26.45 -2.67 26.87
C ASN A 136 26.72 -1.77 25.66
N LEU A 137 25.70 -1.05 25.22
CA LEU A 137 25.68 -0.17 24.05
C LEU A 137 26.05 1.25 24.46
N GLU A 138 27.00 1.87 23.74
CA GLU A 138 27.27 3.29 23.92
C GLU A 138 26.12 4.14 23.36
N PRO A 139 25.71 5.21 24.06
CA PRO A 139 24.67 6.12 23.59
C PRO A 139 24.98 6.63 22.19
N THR A 140 24.16 6.23 21.21
CA THR A 140 24.31 6.60 19.81
C THR A 140 22.96 6.99 19.24
N THR A 141 22.92 8.05 18.45
CA THR A 141 21.74 8.46 17.68
C THR A 141 22.05 8.27 16.21
N PHE A 142 21.07 7.77 15.46
CA PHE A 142 21.18 7.46 14.04
C PHE A 142 20.35 8.42 13.20
N SER A 143 20.56 8.41 11.89
CA SER A 143 19.64 9.05 10.97
C SER A 143 18.24 8.45 11.08
N THR A 144 17.22 9.30 10.93
CA THR A 144 15.80 8.91 10.88
C THR A 144 15.24 9.01 9.46
N GLU A 145 16.12 9.11 8.46
CA GLU A 145 15.71 9.12 7.06
C GLU A 145 15.13 7.76 6.66
N GLU A 146 14.18 7.76 5.72
CA GLU A 146 13.61 6.52 5.20
C GLU A 146 14.58 5.87 4.21
N GLY A 147 14.73 4.54 4.29
CA GLY A 147 15.54 3.78 3.35
C GLY A 147 16.51 2.82 4.01
N SER A 148 17.53 2.41 3.26
CA SER A 148 18.57 1.50 3.72
C SER A 148 19.72 2.28 4.36
N HIS A 149 20.09 1.88 5.58
CA HIS A 149 21.20 2.45 6.35
C HIS A 149 22.21 1.37 6.65
N PHE A 150 23.49 1.68 6.44
CA PHE A 150 24.58 0.79 6.82
C PHE A 150 25.14 1.24 8.16
N ILE A 151 25.13 0.33 9.13
CA ILE A 151 25.61 0.61 10.48
C ILE A 151 26.74 -0.36 10.79
N ALA A 152 27.92 0.20 11.03
CA ALA A 152 29.06 -0.53 11.57
C ALA A 152 28.89 -0.68 13.08
N VAL A 153 28.87 -1.94 13.53
CA VAL A 153 28.78 -2.34 14.94
C VAL A 153 30.16 -2.85 15.35
N LYS A 154 30.77 -2.24 16.36
CA LYS A 154 32.12 -2.57 16.80
C LYS A 154 32.17 -2.82 18.30
N SER A 155 32.83 -3.91 18.69
CA SER A 155 33.16 -4.16 20.10
C SER A 155 34.42 -3.40 20.50
N THR A 156 34.33 -2.68 21.62
CA THR A 156 35.46 -2.16 22.40
C THR A 156 35.66 -3.05 23.64
N ASP A 157 36.68 -2.77 24.44
CA ASP A 157 37.04 -3.60 25.60
C ASP A 157 35.92 -3.75 26.65
N THR A 158 34.97 -2.81 26.68
CA THR A 158 33.86 -2.81 27.65
C THR A 158 32.48 -2.59 27.04
N ASN A 159 32.37 -1.97 25.87
CA ASN A 159 31.10 -1.58 25.27
C ASN A 159 31.03 -1.96 23.78
N VAL A 160 29.84 -1.81 23.20
CA VAL A 160 29.62 -1.85 21.75
C VAL A 160 29.29 -0.45 21.27
N THR A 161 29.98 -0.02 20.21
CA THR A 161 29.80 1.28 19.57
C THR A 161 29.18 1.10 18.20
N PHE A 162 28.27 1.99 17.83
CA PHE A 162 27.68 2.03 16.50
C PHE A 162 28.21 3.22 15.70
N THR A 163 28.36 3.06 14.38
CA THR A 163 28.75 4.13 13.47
C THR A 163 28.01 3.95 12.17
N GLU A 164 27.21 4.94 11.79
CA GLU A 164 26.55 5.00 10.48
C GLU A 164 27.60 5.34 9.40
N ILE A 165 27.57 4.62 8.27
CA ILE A 165 28.59 4.70 7.20
C ILE A 165 27.99 5.06 5.83
#